data_AF-A0A101GGJ4-F1
#
_entry.id   AF-A0A101GGJ4-F1
#
_cell.length_a   1.000
_cell.length_b   1.000
_cell.length_c   1.000
_cell.angle_alpha   90.00
_cell.angle_beta   90.00
_cell.angle_gamma   90.00
#
_symmetry.space_group_name_H-M   'P 1'
#
loop_
_entity.id
_entity.type
_entity.pdbx_description
1 polymer ?
#
loop_
_entity_poly.entity_id
_entity_poly.type
_entity_poly.pdbx_seq_one_letter_code
_entity_poly.pdbx_strand_id
1 'polypeptide(L)'
;MHFEFFDDFADPYLKTVGGKGVFEAGIVLGMVAFGQAGKGGSIDSAPLFKQINFGRMKKRDVMRHLARVPELTRAYHLDYAGMIESLAAHAGDFLMKGKERELGVDGNFAFSVAFLNAKKYFWTIFKSEKKTGEISQSEDETVKEGH
;
A
#
# COMPACT_ATOMS: atom_id res chain seq x y z
N MET A 1 2.23 6.15 13.38
CA MET A 1 2.47 5.12 12.35
C MET A 1 3.29 4.04 13.01
N HIS A 2 2.84 2.80 12.93
CA HIS A 2 3.48 1.61 13.52
C HIS A 2 4.21 0.86 12.42
N PHE A 3 5.53 0.77 12.52
CA PHE A 3 6.41 0.18 11.51
C PHE A 3 7.15 -1.06 12.03
N GLU A 4 6.86 -1.48 13.26
CA GLU A 4 7.47 -2.63 13.93
C GLU A 4 7.14 -3.95 13.20
N PHE A 5 6.01 -4.00 12.48
CA PHE A 5 5.62 -5.17 11.66
C PHE A 5 6.65 -5.52 10.57
N PHE A 6 7.55 -4.59 10.21
CA PHE A 6 8.63 -4.91 9.28
C PHE A 6 9.61 -5.95 9.85
N ASP A 7 9.74 -6.02 11.18
CA ASP A 7 10.66 -6.94 11.85
C ASP A 7 10.16 -8.39 11.80
N ASP A 8 8.83 -8.57 11.61
CA ASP A 8 8.18 -9.87 11.45
C ASP A 8 8.42 -10.49 10.06
N PHE A 9 8.84 -9.71 9.07
CA PHE A 9 9.16 -10.25 7.76
C PHE A 9 10.46 -11.07 7.80
N ALA A 10 10.40 -12.27 7.23
CA ALA A 10 11.59 -13.10 7.03
C ALA A 10 12.55 -12.52 5.97
N ASP A 11 12.02 -11.75 5.01
CA ASP A 11 12.77 -11.18 3.91
C ASP A 11 13.78 -10.10 4.39
N PRO A 12 15.10 -10.30 4.21
CA PRO A 12 16.12 -9.31 4.58
C PRO A 12 15.98 -7.98 3.84
N TYR A 13 15.45 -7.98 2.61
CA TYR A 13 15.27 -6.77 1.83
C TYR A 13 14.34 -5.79 2.55
N LEU A 14 13.24 -6.28 3.13
CA LEU A 14 12.27 -5.48 3.89
C LEU A 14 12.80 -4.95 5.23
N LYS A 15 13.98 -5.39 5.65
CA LYS A 15 14.67 -4.84 6.84
C LYS A 15 15.56 -3.64 6.50
N THR A 16 15.88 -3.44 5.22
CA THR A 16 16.66 -2.29 4.75
C THR A 16 15.82 -1.02 4.67
N VAL A 17 16.46 0.15 4.79
CA VAL A 17 15.78 1.45 4.65
C VAL A 17 15.14 1.59 3.26
N GLY A 18 15.85 1.18 2.20
CA GLY A 18 15.34 1.20 0.83
C GLY A 18 14.15 0.26 0.64
N GLY A 19 14.22 -0.97 1.17
CA GLY A 19 13.15 -1.95 1.08
C GLY A 19 11.88 -1.54 1.83
N LYS A 20 12.02 -0.99 3.04
CA LYS A 20 10.91 -0.39 3.79
C LYS A 20 10.25 0.73 2.98
N GLY A 21 11.04 1.64 2.40
CA GLY A 21 10.52 2.72 1.55
C GLY A 21 9.78 2.22 0.30
N VAL A 22 10.29 1.19 -0.37
CA VAL A 22 9.62 0.58 -1.54
C VAL A 22 8.31 -0.09 -1.13
N PHE A 23 8.28 -0.79 0.00
CA PHE A 23 7.09 -1.45 0.50
C PHE A 23 6.02 -0.43 0.90
N GLU A 24 6.38 0.60 1.67
CA GLU A 24 5.47 1.68 2.03
C GLU A 24 4.92 2.42 0.80
N ALA A 25 5.76 2.65 -0.22
CA ALA A 25 5.31 3.22 -1.47
C ALA A 25 4.28 2.34 -2.19
N GLY A 26 4.45 1.02 -2.13
CA GLY A 26 3.44 0.06 -2.60
C GLY A 26 2.11 0.24 -1.89
N ILE A 27 2.12 0.34 -0.56
CA ILE A 27 0.91 0.57 0.25
C ILE A 27 0.22 1.87 -0.16
N VAL A 28 0.98 2.98 -0.25
CA VAL A 28 0.44 4.29 -0.62
C VAL A 28 -0.22 4.25 -1.99
N LEU A 29 0.49 3.75 -3.00
CA LEU A 29 -0.03 3.72 -4.37
C LEU A 29 -1.19 2.73 -4.51
N GLY A 30 -1.19 1.63 -3.75
CA GLY A 30 -2.32 0.71 -3.69
C GLY A 30 -3.56 1.35 -3.06
N MET A 31 -3.41 2.11 -1.98
CA MET A 31 -4.52 2.86 -1.37
C MET A 31 -5.11 3.89 -2.33
N VAL A 32 -4.26 4.62 -3.07
CA VAL A 32 -4.71 5.54 -4.12
C VAL A 32 -5.45 4.79 -5.22
N ALA A 33 -4.92 3.67 -5.71
CA ALA A 33 -5.58 2.87 -6.74
C ALA A 33 -6.94 2.33 -6.30
N PHE A 34 -7.05 1.81 -5.07
CA PHE A 34 -8.34 1.40 -4.50
C PHE A 34 -9.33 2.55 -4.42
N GLY A 35 -8.87 3.73 -4.02
CA GLY A 35 -9.68 4.93 -3.99
C GLY A 35 -10.20 5.33 -5.38
N GLN A 36 -9.34 5.26 -6.40
CA GLN A 36 -9.70 5.55 -7.79
C GLN A 36 -10.69 4.55 -8.40
N ALA A 37 -10.60 3.27 -8.02
CA ALA A 37 -11.53 2.24 -8.48
C ALA A 37 -12.95 2.43 -7.92
N GLY A 38 -13.09 3.15 -6.80
CA GLY A 38 -14.38 3.41 -6.15
C GLY A 38 -14.94 2.20 -5.39
N LYS A 39 -16.10 2.38 -4.76
CA LYS A 39 -16.76 1.32 -3.98
C LYS A 39 -17.21 0.18 -4.88
N GLY A 40 -16.76 -1.04 -4.59
CA GLY A 40 -17.07 -2.25 -5.37
C GLY A 40 -16.25 -2.41 -6.65
N GLY A 41 -15.40 -1.45 -6.99
CA GLY A 41 -14.48 -1.55 -8.12
C GLY A 41 -13.27 -2.44 -7.84
N SER A 42 -12.83 -3.16 -8.85
CA SER A 42 -11.58 -3.92 -8.80
C SER A 42 -10.37 -2.99 -8.99
N ILE A 43 -9.25 -3.28 -8.32
CA ILE A 43 -8.05 -2.43 -8.34
C ILE A 43 -7.44 -2.29 -9.74
N ASP A 44 -7.59 -3.30 -10.60
CA ASP A 44 -7.13 -3.31 -11.99
C ASP A 44 -7.87 -2.31 -12.90
N SER A 45 -9.07 -1.88 -12.47
CA SER A 45 -9.82 -0.83 -13.16
C SER A 45 -9.23 0.57 -12.95
N ALA A 46 -8.44 0.76 -11.88
CA ALA A 46 -7.91 2.06 -11.47
C ALA A 46 -6.93 2.66 -12.51
N PRO A 47 -7.03 3.96 -12.84
CA PRO A 47 -6.07 4.64 -13.72
C PRO A 47 -4.61 4.49 -13.26
N LEU A 48 -4.33 4.52 -11.96
CA LEU A 48 -2.99 4.35 -11.42
C LEU A 48 -2.45 2.93 -11.64
N PHE A 49 -3.29 1.90 -11.50
CA PHE A 49 -2.90 0.51 -11.77
C PHE A 49 -2.37 0.35 -13.19
N LYS A 50 -3.08 0.92 -14.16
CA LYS A 50 -2.72 0.87 -15.59
C LYS A 50 -1.45 1.64 -15.93
N GLN A 51 -1.03 2.58 -15.08
CA GLN A 51 0.20 3.36 -15.25
C GLN A 51 1.44 2.70 -14.64
N ILE A 52 1.25 1.72 -13.75
CA ILE A 52 2.35 1.03 -13.07
C ILE A 52 2.86 -0.12 -13.93
N ASN A 53 4.17 -0.15 -14.17
CA ASN A 53 4.84 -1.25 -14.85
C ASN A 53 5.35 -2.28 -13.84
N PHE A 54 4.43 -3.11 -13.32
CA PHE A 54 4.75 -4.13 -12.32
C PHE A 54 5.90 -5.04 -12.79
N GLY A 55 6.81 -5.37 -11.87
CA GLY A 55 7.98 -6.20 -12.17
C GLY A 55 9.15 -5.46 -12.83
N ARG A 56 8.97 -4.22 -13.29
CA ARG A 56 10.00 -3.47 -14.03
C ARG A 56 10.18 -2.02 -13.57
N MET A 57 9.63 -1.66 -12.42
CA MET A 57 9.76 -0.31 -11.90
C MET A 57 11.17 0.00 -11.43
N LYS A 58 11.59 1.25 -11.62
CA LYS A 58 12.79 1.83 -11.01
C LYS A 58 12.42 2.79 -9.89
N LYS A 59 13.37 3.09 -9.00
CA LYS A 59 13.16 3.99 -7.86
C LYS A 59 12.60 5.35 -8.29
N ARG A 60 13.10 5.89 -9.41
CA ARG A 60 12.61 7.13 -10.00
C ARG A 60 11.13 7.06 -10.39
N ASP A 61 10.67 5.91 -10.89
CA ASP A 61 9.28 5.75 -11.30
C ASP A 61 8.37 5.72 -10.06
N VAL A 62 8.78 5.01 -9.00
CA VAL A 62 8.09 5.03 -7.70
C VAL A 62 8.01 6.45 -7.14
N MET A 63 9.13 7.18 -7.10
CA MET A 63 9.17 8.58 -6.64
C MET A 63 8.26 9.49 -7.48
N ARG A 64 8.21 9.29 -8.80
CA ARG A 64 7.33 10.04 -9.70
C ARG A 64 5.86 9.78 -9.38
N HIS A 65 5.48 8.54 -9.07
CA HIS A 65 4.12 8.22 -8.67
C HIS A 65 3.79 8.80 -7.29
N LEU A 66 4.69 8.71 -6.31
CA LEU A 66 4.51 9.30 -4.99
C LEU A 66 4.32 10.82 -5.04
N ALA A 67 5.07 11.52 -5.89
CA ALA A 67 4.95 12.97 -6.06
C ALA A 67 3.55 13.42 -6.49
N ARG A 68 2.78 12.55 -7.15
CA ARG A 68 1.41 12.82 -7.59
C ARG A 68 0.35 12.51 -6.54
N VAL A 69 0.72 11.86 -5.43
CA VAL A 69 -0.23 11.42 -4.40
C VAL A 69 -1.10 12.56 -3.87
N PRO A 70 -0.56 13.73 -3.47
CA PRO A 70 -1.40 14.82 -2.97
C PRO A 70 -2.41 15.36 -3.99
N GLU A 71 -2.06 15.34 -5.27
CA GLU A 71 -2.98 15.72 -6.34
C GLU A 71 -4.10 14.68 -6.50
N LEU A 72 -3.73 13.39 -6.51
CA LEU A 72 -4.66 12.28 -6.69
C LEU A 72 -5.61 12.11 -5.50
N THR A 73 -5.14 12.30 -4.27
CA THR A 73 -5.99 12.27 -3.07
C THR A 73 -7.10 13.32 -3.12
N ARG A 74 -6.78 14.53 -3.59
CA ARG A 74 -7.76 15.61 -3.79
C ARG A 74 -8.70 15.34 -4.96
N ALA A 75 -8.16 14.98 -6.13
CA ALA A 75 -8.94 14.80 -7.35
C ALA A 75 -10.00 13.68 -7.25
N TYR A 76 -9.70 12.63 -6.49
CA TYR A 76 -10.62 11.51 -6.28
C TYR A 76 -11.36 11.56 -4.95
N HIS A 77 -11.23 12.65 -4.17
CA HIS A 77 -11.83 12.80 -2.85
C HIS A 77 -11.60 11.59 -1.94
N LEU A 78 -10.35 11.15 -1.85
CA LEU A 78 -10.01 9.92 -1.15
C LEU A 78 -10.23 10.05 0.37
N ASP A 79 -10.89 9.05 0.94
CA ASP A 79 -10.94 8.88 2.39
C ASP A 79 -9.51 8.79 2.96
N TYR A 80 -9.30 9.36 4.14
CA TYR A 80 -8.02 9.33 4.85
C TYR A 80 -6.84 9.97 4.07
N ALA A 81 -7.12 10.92 3.18
CA ALA A 81 -6.10 11.63 2.37
C ALA A 81 -4.88 12.08 3.19
N GLY A 82 -5.08 12.70 4.36
CA GLY A 82 -3.98 13.14 5.22
C GLY A 82 -3.09 11.99 5.73
N MET A 83 -3.66 10.83 6.02
CA MET A 83 -2.88 9.65 6.41
C MET A 83 -2.09 9.09 5.21
N ILE A 84 -2.73 8.97 4.04
CA ILE A 84 -2.07 8.53 2.80
C ILE A 84 -0.90 9.45 2.45
N GLU A 85 -1.11 10.77 2.52
CA GLU A 85 -0.07 11.78 2.23
C GLU A 85 1.08 11.72 3.26
N SER A 86 0.78 11.52 4.54
CA SER A 86 1.82 11.36 5.57
C SER A 86 2.68 10.13 5.35
N LEU A 87 2.07 9.00 4.94
CA LEU A 87 2.80 7.78 4.61
C LEU A 87 3.58 7.93 3.29
N ALA A 88 3.04 8.67 2.32
CA ALA A 88 3.74 9.00 1.07
C ALA A 88 5.02 9.80 1.31
N ALA A 89 4.97 10.79 2.20
CA ALA A 89 6.12 11.58 2.61
C ALA A 89 7.19 10.70 3.29
N HIS A 90 6.77 9.84 4.22
CA HIS A 90 7.67 8.92 4.93
C HIS A 90 8.33 7.90 3.98
N ALA A 91 7.55 7.30 3.07
CA ALA A 91 8.07 6.41 2.04
C ALA A 91 9.09 7.11 1.13
N GLY A 92 8.81 8.36 0.73
CA GLY A 92 9.71 9.20 -0.05
C GLY A 92 11.05 9.45 0.66
N ASP A 93 11.02 9.77 1.96
CA ASP A 93 12.23 9.96 2.77
C ASP A 93 13.08 8.69 2.85
N PHE A 94 12.45 7.54 3.04
CA PHE A 94 13.14 6.24 3.10
C PHE A 94 13.76 5.88 1.76
N LEU A 95 13.02 6.08 0.67
CA LEU A 95 13.56 5.92 -0.68
C LEU A 95 14.76 6.83 -0.88
N MET A 96 14.71 8.11 -0.50
CA MET A 96 15.84 9.03 -0.65
C MET A 96 17.07 8.61 0.17
N LYS A 97 16.88 8.06 1.37
CA LYS A 97 17.96 7.55 2.23
C LYS A 97 18.53 6.20 1.74
N GLY A 98 17.74 5.40 1.03
CA GLY A 98 18.18 4.15 0.43
C GLY A 98 19.26 4.38 -0.63
N LYS A 99 20.32 3.57 -0.63
CA LYS A 99 21.47 3.72 -1.54
C LYS A 99 21.19 3.13 -2.92
N GLU A 100 20.23 2.23 -3.04
CA GLU A 100 19.90 1.56 -4.28
C GLU A 100 19.22 2.54 -5.26
N ARG A 101 19.63 2.47 -6.53
CA ARG A 101 19.03 3.23 -7.65
C ARG A 101 17.94 2.42 -8.37
N GLU A 102 18.04 1.11 -8.32
CA GLU A 102 17.10 0.17 -8.94
C GLU A 102 16.34 -0.59 -7.86
N LEU A 103 15.12 -1.04 -8.16
CA LEU A 103 14.35 -1.91 -7.25
C LEU A 103 14.87 -3.36 -7.32
N GLY A 104 15.42 -3.79 -8.45
CA GLY A 104 15.74 -5.20 -8.69
C GLY A 104 14.50 -6.09 -8.64
N VAL A 105 14.71 -7.40 -8.51
CA VAL A 105 13.62 -8.38 -8.37
C VAL A 105 12.93 -8.20 -7.03
N ASP A 106 13.69 -8.14 -5.94
CA ASP A 106 13.17 -8.06 -4.57
C ASP A 106 12.32 -6.83 -4.34
N GLY A 107 12.78 -5.65 -4.79
CA GLY A 107 12.01 -4.42 -4.67
C GLY A 107 10.74 -4.42 -5.51
N ASN A 108 10.78 -4.97 -6.73
CA ASN A 108 9.56 -5.09 -7.54
C ASN A 108 8.55 -6.06 -6.93
N PHE A 109 9.04 -7.15 -6.33
CA PHE A 109 8.20 -8.11 -5.62
C PHE A 109 7.58 -7.49 -4.37
N ALA A 110 8.40 -6.89 -3.49
CA ALA A 110 7.96 -6.18 -2.30
C ALA A 110 6.92 -5.10 -2.62
N PHE A 111 7.17 -4.28 -3.65
CA PHE A 111 6.22 -3.28 -4.12
C PHE A 111 4.88 -3.91 -4.53
N SER A 112 4.91 -4.96 -5.35
CA SER A 112 3.71 -5.59 -5.89
C SER A 112 2.86 -6.22 -4.80
N VAL A 113 3.50 -6.91 -3.85
CA VAL A 113 2.83 -7.50 -2.69
C VAL A 113 2.19 -6.41 -1.82
N ALA A 114 2.94 -5.34 -1.51
CA ALA A 114 2.44 -4.22 -0.73
C ALA A 114 1.26 -3.52 -1.42
N PHE A 115 1.36 -3.29 -2.73
CA PHE A 115 0.34 -2.64 -3.53
C PHE A 115 -0.98 -3.41 -3.54
N LEU A 116 -0.93 -4.72 -3.81
CA LEU A 116 -2.11 -5.57 -3.85
C LEU A 116 -2.75 -5.75 -2.46
N ASN A 117 -1.94 -5.69 -1.39
CA ASN A 117 -2.39 -5.84 -0.01
C ASN A 117 -2.49 -4.50 0.74
N ALA A 118 -2.57 -3.38 0.01
CA ALA A 118 -2.41 -2.05 0.59
C ALA A 118 -3.38 -1.76 1.74
N LYS A 119 -4.66 -2.14 1.64
CA LYS A 119 -5.64 -1.94 2.72
C LYS A 119 -5.21 -2.61 4.02
N LYS A 120 -4.75 -3.86 3.96
CA LYS A 120 -4.31 -4.63 5.14
C LYS A 120 -3.17 -3.89 5.85
N TYR A 121 -2.10 -3.61 5.11
CA TYR A 121 -0.91 -3.00 5.70
C TYR A 121 -1.10 -1.52 6.08
N PHE A 122 -1.92 -0.78 5.34
CA PHE A 122 -2.30 0.58 5.72
C PHE A 122 -2.96 0.60 7.10
N TRP A 123 -3.90 -0.31 7.35
CA TRP A 123 -4.50 -0.41 8.67
C TRP A 123 -3.56 -0.98 9.72
N THR A 124 -2.60 -1.84 9.38
CA THR A 124 -1.53 -2.22 10.30
C THR A 124 -0.70 -1.02 10.74
N ILE A 125 -0.39 -0.09 9.83
CA ILE A 125 0.41 1.11 10.11
C ILE A 125 -0.35 2.13 10.96
N PHE A 126 -1.65 2.32 10.69
CA PHE A 126 -2.44 3.39 11.30
C PHE A 126 -3.36 2.95 12.44
N LYS A 127 -3.59 1.65 12.67
CA LYS A 127 -4.25 1.20 13.89
C LYS A 127 -3.27 1.32 15.06
N SER A 128 -3.58 2.22 16.00
CA SER A 128 -2.93 2.20 17.31
C SER A 128 -3.26 0.90 18.02
N GLU A 129 -2.33 0.35 18.81
CA GLU A 129 -2.64 -0.68 19.80
C GLU A 129 -3.66 -0.15 20.83
N LYS A 130 -4.94 -0.14 20.47
CA LYS A 130 -6.02 -0.37 21.42
C LYS A 130 -6.47 -1.80 21.21
N LYS A 131 -6.15 -2.62 22.21
CA LYS A 131 -6.51 -4.02 22.42
C LYS A 131 -7.82 -4.43 21.71
N THR A 132 -7.73 -5.58 21.04
CA THR A 132 -8.71 -6.68 20.98
C THR A 132 -10.20 -6.31 20.99
N GLY A 133 -10.87 -6.56 19.87
CA GLY A 133 -12.33 -6.58 19.80
C GLY A 133 -12.84 -6.68 18.37
N GLU A 134 -13.14 -7.90 17.94
CA GLU A 134 -14.16 -8.25 16.94
C GLU A 134 -14.06 -7.59 15.54
N ILE A 135 -13.49 -8.34 14.60
CA ILE A 135 -14.04 -8.39 13.24
C ILE A 135 -14.72 -9.76 13.14
N SER A 136 -15.97 -9.83 13.60
CA SER A 136 -16.86 -10.92 13.22
C SER A 136 -17.14 -10.80 11.72
N GLN A 137 -16.65 -11.78 10.96
CA GLN A 137 -17.14 -12.05 9.62
C GLN A 137 -18.64 -12.38 9.74
N SER A 138 -19.50 -11.52 9.20
CA SER A 138 -20.87 -11.89 8.88
C SER A 138 -20.85 -12.64 7.55
N GLU A 139 -20.70 -13.96 7.62
CA GLU A 139 -21.20 -14.86 6.59
C GLU A 139 -22.72 -14.96 6.79
N ASP A 140 -23.48 -14.31 5.92
CA ASP A 140 -24.91 -14.50 5.80
C ASP A 140 -25.17 -15.17 4.45
N GLU A 141 -25.08 -16.49 4.43
CA GLU A 141 -25.73 -17.34 3.43
C GLU A 141 -26.58 -18.37 4.16
N THR A 142 -27.84 -17.97 4.37
CA THR A 142 -28.96 -18.83 4.75
C THR A 142 -29.01 -20.13 3.96
N VAL A 143 -28.69 -21.25 4.63
CA VAL A 143 -29.16 -22.58 4.25
C VAL A 143 -30.61 -22.71 4.73
N LYS A 144 -31.56 -22.78 3.81
CA LYS A 144 -32.93 -23.27 4.09
C LYS A 144 -33.06 -24.67 3.52
N GLU A 145 -32.98 -25.67 4.40
CA GLU A 145 -33.52 -27.01 4.16
C GLU A 145 -35.00 -27.05 4.56
N GLY A 146 -35.80 -27.79 3.78
CA GLY A 146 -36.95 -28.56 4.27
C GLY A 146 -38.34 -27.94 4.13
N HIS A 147 -39.06 -28.35 3.08
CA HIS A 147 -40.44 -28.87 3.17
C HIS A 147 -40.72 -29.79 1.99
#